data_AF-A0A5E4B5A3-F1
#
_entry.id   AF-A0A5E4B5A3-F1
#
_cell.length_a   1.000
_cell.length_b   1.000
_cell.length_c   1.000
_cell.angle_alpha   90.00
_cell.angle_beta   90.00
_cell.angle_gamma   90.00
#
_symmetry.space_group_name_H-M   'P 1'
#
loop_
_entity.id
_entity.type
_entity.pdbx_description
1 polymer ?
#
loop_
_entity_poly.entity_id
_entity_poly.type
_entity_poly.pdbx_seq_one_letter_code
_entity_poly.pdbx_strand_id
1 'polypeptide(L)'
;MGERLRVHPLSCHGWVLGEHGDLSVPVWSGVNVAGVSLKNLLPDLGTDADKEHWKEVHKQVVDSAHEVIKLKGYTSWTIGLSVADWAESIIKNFRQVHPISTMI
;
A
#
# COMPACT_ATOMS: atom_id res chain seq x y z
N MET A 1 3.19 6.98 -2.11
CA MET A 1 2.27 8.03 -1.60
C MET A 1 3.01 9.07 -0.75
N GLY A 2 3.61 8.69 0.38
CA GLY A 2 4.29 9.64 1.26
C GLY A 2 5.38 10.48 0.57
N GLU A 3 6.17 9.85 -0.32
CA GLU A 3 7.15 10.56 -1.15
C GLU A 3 6.51 11.62 -2.05
N ARG A 4 5.48 11.25 -2.84
CA ARG A 4 4.77 12.19 -3.74
C ARG A 4 4.15 13.38 -2.99
N LEU A 5 3.56 13.12 -1.82
CA LEU A 5 2.89 14.16 -1.02
C LEU A 5 3.83 14.88 -0.04
N ARG A 6 5.08 14.43 0.09
CA ARG A 6 6.05 14.89 1.10
C ARG A 6 5.51 14.79 2.54
N VAL A 7 4.82 13.69 2.83
CA VAL A 7 4.24 13.39 4.14
C VAL A 7 4.76 12.02 4.60
N HIS A 8 5.02 11.86 5.90
CA HIS A 8 5.48 10.59 6.44
C HIS A 8 4.43 9.47 6.21
N PRO A 9 4.82 8.23 5.86
CA PRO A 9 3.86 7.15 5.55
C PRO A 9 2.84 6.88 6.66
N LEU A 10 3.19 7.06 7.93
CA LEU A 10 2.26 6.92 9.07
C LEU A 10 1.07 7.90 9.02
N SER A 11 1.17 8.98 8.26
CA SER A 11 0.11 9.97 8.06
C SER A 11 -0.53 9.90 6.67
N CYS A 12 -0.15 8.90 5.86
CA CYS A 12 -0.71 8.62 4.55
C CYS A 12 -1.46 7.29 4.59
N HIS A 13 -2.78 7.33 4.45
CA HIS A 13 -3.61 6.14 4.55
C HIS A 13 -4.05 5.68 3.16
N GLY A 14 -3.87 4.39 2.88
CA GLY A 14 -4.29 3.73 1.65
C GLY A 14 -4.18 2.22 1.82
N TRP A 15 -5.06 1.47 1.16
CA TRP A 15 -5.15 0.02 1.30
C TRP A 15 -4.94 -0.66 -0.05
N VAL A 16 -4.16 -1.74 -0.04
CA VAL A 16 -4.03 -2.68 -1.16
C VAL A 16 -4.56 -4.02 -0.66
N LEU A 17 -5.57 -4.56 -1.32
CA LEU A 17 -6.29 -5.77 -0.91
C LEU A 17 -6.24 -6.85 -2.01
N GLY A 18 -6.75 -8.04 -1.71
CA GLY A 18 -6.80 -9.15 -2.66
C GLY A 18 -5.54 -10.00 -2.63
N GLU A 19 -5.10 -10.47 -3.79
CA GLU A 19 -3.87 -11.27 -3.91
C GLU A 19 -2.64 -10.45 -3.49
N HIS A 20 -1.70 -11.09 -2.80
CA HIS A 20 -0.35 -10.54 -2.66
C HIS A 20 0.44 -10.76 -3.95
N GLY A 21 0.41 -9.78 -4.85
CA GLY A 21 1.13 -9.84 -6.12
C GLY A 21 0.45 -9.05 -7.23
N ASP A 22 0.49 -9.60 -8.43
CA ASP A 22 0.10 -8.94 -9.68
C ASP A 22 -1.39 -8.58 -9.73
N LEU A 23 -2.25 -9.38 -9.08
CA LEU A 23 -3.70 -9.12 -9.02
C LEU A 23 -4.12 -8.37 -7.75
N SER A 24 -3.19 -7.73 -7.06
CA SER A 24 -3.49 -6.86 -5.93
C SER A 24 -4.33 -5.65 -6.36
N VAL A 25 -5.24 -5.20 -5.49
CA VAL A 25 -6.23 -4.17 -5.79
C VAL A 25 -6.00 -2.93 -4.91
N PRO A 26 -5.65 -1.77 -5.50
CA PRO A 26 -5.54 -0.51 -4.76
C PRO A 26 -6.95 0.08 -4.52
N VAL A 27 -7.30 0.30 -3.25
CA VAL A 27 -8.62 0.85 -2.87
C VAL A 27 -8.58 2.38 -2.89
N TRP A 28 -8.62 2.96 -4.09
CA TRP A 28 -8.51 4.42 -4.29
C TRP A 28 -9.53 5.25 -3.52
N SER A 29 -10.74 4.74 -3.32
CA SER A 29 -11.81 5.41 -2.56
C SER A 29 -11.45 5.63 -1.08
N GLY A 30 -10.57 4.79 -0.51
CA GLY A 30 -10.11 4.89 0.87
C GLY A 30 -8.83 5.70 1.07
N VAL A 31 -8.19 6.15 -0.02
CA VAL A 31 -6.91 6.89 0.07
C VAL A 31 -7.14 8.29 0.64
N ASN A 32 -6.46 8.61 1.74
CA ASN A 32 -6.62 9.88 2.44
C ASN A 32 -5.36 10.32 3.21
N VAL A 33 -5.27 11.63 3.48
CA VAL A 33 -4.33 12.23 4.44
C VAL A 33 -5.14 13.06 5.41
N ALA A 34 -4.95 12.85 6.72
CA ALA A 34 -5.72 13.51 7.78
C ALA A 34 -7.25 13.40 7.57
N GLY A 35 -7.74 12.28 7.01
CA GLY A 35 -9.16 12.06 6.71
C GLY A 35 -9.68 12.72 5.44
N VAL A 36 -8.88 13.55 4.76
CA VAL A 36 -9.27 14.17 3.48
C VAL A 36 -9.09 13.17 2.35
N SER A 37 -10.19 12.74 1.73
CA SER A 37 -10.19 11.78 0.62
C SER A 37 -9.53 12.38 -0.63
N LEU A 38 -8.48 11.71 -1.12
CA LEU A 38 -7.83 12.11 -2.37
C LEU A 38 -8.75 11.89 -3.58
N LYS A 39 -9.62 10.87 -3.55
CA LYS A 39 -10.58 10.60 -4.64
C LYS A 39 -11.62 11.72 -4.80
N ASN A 40 -11.98 12.40 -3.71
CA ASN A 40 -12.90 13.53 -3.77
C ASN A 40 -12.22 14.80 -4.34
N LEU A 41 -10.93 14.98 -4.07
CA LEU A 41 -10.14 16.09 -4.61
C LEU A 41 -9.73 15.87 -6.07
N LEU A 42 -9.44 14.61 -6.41
CA LEU A 42 -9.02 14.14 -7.72
C LEU A 42 -10.00 13.03 -8.16
N PRO A 43 -11.14 13.37 -8.78
CA PRO A 43 -12.15 12.39 -9.19
C PRO A 43 -11.60 11.29 -10.10
N ASP A 44 -10.59 11.62 -10.91
CA ASP A 44 -9.95 10.70 -11.85
C ASP A 44 -8.84 9.85 -11.20
N LEU A 45 -8.56 10.01 -9.90
CA LEU A 45 -7.51 9.28 -9.17
C LEU A 45 -7.56 7.77 -9.43
N GLY A 46 -6.44 7.22 -9.91
CA GLY A 46 -6.29 5.78 -10.17
C GLY A 46 -6.92 5.30 -11.49
N THR A 47 -7.50 6.20 -12.29
CA THR A 47 -7.98 5.91 -13.65
C THR A 47 -6.92 6.27 -14.70
N ASP A 48 -7.13 5.88 -15.95
CA ASP A 48 -6.23 6.25 -17.04
C ASP A 48 -6.38 7.72 -17.48
N ALA A 49 -7.46 8.40 -17.04
CA ALA A 49 -7.66 9.83 -17.25
C ALA A 49 -6.91 10.71 -16.23
N ASP A 50 -6.30 10.09 -15.21
CA ASP A 50 -5.55 10.78 -14.16
C ASP A 50 -4.28 11.45 -14.71
N LYS A 51 -4.27 12.79 -14.70
CA LYS A 51 -3.13 13.60 -15.16
C LYS A 51 -1.89 13.47 -14.27
N GLU A 52 -2.07 13.09 -13.01
CA GLU A 52 -0.96 12.88 -12.06
C GLU A 52 -0.49 11.42 -12.03
N HIS A 53 -1.13 10.54 -12.82
CA HIS A 53 -0.78 9.14 -12.97
C HIS A 53 -0.60 8.43 -11.62
N TRP A 54 -1.57 8.54 -10.72
CA TRP A 54 -1.52 7.84 -9.42
C TRP A 54 -1.60 6.33 -9.55
N LYS A 55 -2.17 5.82 -10.65
CA LYS A 55 -2.15 4.39 -10.98
C LYS A 55 -0.72 3.83 -11.04
N GLU A 56 0.26 4.65 -11.42
CA GLU A 56 1.68 4.27 -11.41
C GLU A 56 2.20 3.97 -10.00
N VAL A 57 1.63 4.58 -8.95
CA VAL A 57 2.02 4.26 -7.56
C VAL A 57 1.67 2.81 -7.23
N HIS A 58 0.53 2.30 -7.67
CA HIS A 58 0.17 0.90 -7.45
C HIS A 58 0.98 -0.03 -8.37
N LYS A 59 1.24 0.38 -9.61
CA LYS A 59 2.14 -0.37 -10.49
C LYS A 59 3.53 -0.54 -9.88
N GLN A 60 4.10 0.51 -9.29
CA GLN A 60 5.36 0.44 -8.55
C GLN A 60 5.28 -0.52 -7.35
N VAL A 61 4.14 -0.61 -6.66
CA VAL A 61 3.96 -1.60 -5.59
C VAL A 61 4.11 -3.02 -6.13
N VAL A 62 3.44 -3.35 -7.24
CA VAL A 62 3.53 -4.67 -7.89
C VAL A 62 4.94 -4.95 -8.41
N ASP A 63 5.53 -3.98 -9.10
CA ASP A 63 6.84 -4.12 -9.74
C ASP A 63 8.00 -4.14 -8.71
N SER A 64 7.81 -3.57 -7.52
CA SER A 64 8.88 -3.41 -6.51
C SER A 64 9.51 -4.73 -6.09
N ALA A 65 8.71 -5.79 -5.93
CA ALA A 65 9.23 -7.11 -5.57
C ALA A 65 10.11 -7.68 -6.69
N HIS A 66 9.65 -7.56 -7.94
CA HIS A 66 10.39 -7.98 -9.13
C HIS A 66 11.70 -7.21 -9.29
N GLU A 67 11.69 -5.90 -9.08
CA GLU A 67 12.88 -5.05 -9.17
C GLU A 67 13.92 -5.42 -8.10
N VAL A 68 13.51 -5.57 -6.85
CA VAL A 68 14.43 -5.96 -5.76
C VAL A 68 14.99 -7.36 -6.00
N ILE A 69 14.19 -8.31 -6.45
CA ILE A 69 14.67 -9.66 -6.81
C ILE A 69 15.66 -9.58 -7.97
N LYS A 70 15.40 -8.77 -9.00
CA LYS A 70 16.34 -8.58 -10.11
C LYS A 70 17.69 -8.01 -9.65
N LEU A 71 17.69 -7.11 -8.67
CA LEU A 71 18.90 -6.43 -8.19
C LEU A 71 19.67 -7.24 -7.13
N LYS A 72 18.98 -7.90 -6.20
CA LYS A 72 19.56 -8.56 -5.02
C LYS A 72 19.40 -10.10 -5.02
N GLY A 73 18.53 -10.63 -5.88
CA GLY A 73 18.19 -12.06 -5.96
C GLY A 73 17.04 -12.50 -5.04
N TYR A 74 16.64 -11.67 -4.06
CA TYR A 74 15.57 -11.98 -3.10
C TYR A 74 15.11 -10.72 -2.33
N THR A 75 13.92 -10.78 -1.73
CA THR A 75 13.41 -9.79 -0.77
C THR A 75 13.62 -10.30 0.67
N SER A 76 13.78 -9.41 1.65
CA SER A 76 14.10 -9.83 3.04
C SER A 76 13.67 -8.80 4.08
N TRP A 77 14.23 -7.59 4.02
CA TRP A 77 14.06 -6.60 5.09
C TRP A 77 12.62 -6.11 5.26
N THR A 78 11.97 -5.69 4.18
CA THR A 78 10.61 -5.14 4.24
C THR A 78 9.59 -6.17 4.71
N ILE A 79 9.67 -7.41 4.20
CA ILE A 79 8.79 -8.50 4.65
C ILE A 79 9.07 -8.87 6.11
N GLY A 80 10.33 -8.84 6.56
CA GLY A 80 10.68 -9.06 7.96
C GLY A 80 10.07 -8.02 8.90
N LEU A 81 10.07 -6.74 8.51
CA LEU A 81 9.41 -5.67 9.27
C LEU A 81 7.89 -5.84 9.28
N SER A 82 7.26 -6.18 8.16
CA SER A 82 5.81 -6.44 8.10
C SER A 82 5.39 -7.61 9.01
N VAL A 83 6.15 -8.70 9.02
CA VAL A 83 5.87 -9.85 9.91
C VAL A 83 6.05 -9.47 11.37
N ALA A 84 7.05 -8.66 11.71
CA ALA A 84 7.26 -8.19 13.08
C ALA A 84 6.12 -7.27 13.56
N ASP A 85 5.61 -6.39 12.71
CA ASP A 85 4.46 -5.52 12.99
C ASP A 85 3.17 -6.31 13.29
N TRP A 86 2.90 -7.36 12.51
CA TRP A 86 1.80 -8.29 12.78
C TRP A 86 2.01 -9.07 14.08
N ALA A 87 3.22 -9.60 14.28
CA ALA A 87 3.55 -10.34 15.50
C ALA A 87 3.38 -9.48 16.74
N GLU A 88 3.79 -8.19 16.69
CA GLU A 88 3.56 -7.24 17.77
C GLU A 88 2.07 -7.07 18.07
N SER A 89 1.25 -6.88 17.03
CA SER A 89 -0.21 -6.76 17.15
C SER A 89 -0.85 -8.00 17.79
N ILE A 90 -0.38 -9.19 17.43
CA ILE A 90 -0.87 -10.47 17.96
C ILE A 90 -0.42 -10.64 19.42
N ILE A 91 0.89 -10.56 19.69
CA ILE A 91 1.48 -10.83 21.02
C ILE A 91 0.97 -9.84 22.05
N LYS A 92 0.85 -8.55 21.69
CA LYS A 92 0.38 -7.50 22.59
C LYS A 92 -1.13 -7.31 22.58
N ASN A 93 -1.86 -8.09 21.79
CA ASN A 93 -3.32 -7.98 21.64
C ASN A 93 -3.77 -6.54 21.32
N PHE A 94 -3.06 -5.85 20.43
CA PHE A 94 -3.38 -4.45 20.08
C PHE A 94 -4.66 -4.31 19.26
N ARG A 95 -5.14 -5.40 18.65
CA ARG A 95 -6.34 -5.40 17.80
C ARG A 95 -6.26 -4.36 16.67
N GLN A 96 -5.04 -4.10 16.18
CA GLN A 96 -4.82 -3.25 15.01
C GLN A 96 -5.35 -3.94 13.74
N VAL A 97 -5.73 -3.13 12.76
CA VAL A 97 -6.28 -3.59 11.48
C VAL A 97 -5.15 -3.70 10.47
N HIS A 98 -5.02 -4.88 9.86
CA HIS A 98 -3.97 -5.21 8.88
C HIS A 98 -4.60 -5.82 7.62
N PRO A 99 -4.10 -5.51 6.41
CA PRO A 99 -4.56 -6.16 5.18
C PRO A 99 -3.87 -7.52 5.02
N ILE A 100 -4.44 -8.54 5.65
CA ILE A 100 -3.91 -9.91 5.64
C ILE A 100 -4.87 -10.87 4.95
N SER A 101 -4.33 -11.98 4.43
CA SER A 101 -5.11 -13.05 3.84
C SER A 101 -5.97 -13.75 4.88
N THR A 102 -7.27 -13.91 4.60
CA THR A 102 -8.22 -14.63 5.45
C THR A 102 -9.36 -15.22 4.60
N MET A 103 -10.13 -16.15 5.18
CA MET A 103 -11.38 -16.62 4.60
C MET A 103 -12.50 -15.62 4.89
N ILE A 104 -13.38 -15.39 3.91
CA ILE A 104 -14.56 -14.52 4.00
C ILE A 104 -15.81 -15.40 4.07
#